data_AF-A0A822XC77-F1
#
_entry.id   AF-A0A822XC77-F1
#
_cell.length_a   1.000
_cell.length_b   1.000
_cell.length_c   1.000
_cell.angle_alpha   90.00
_cell.angle_beta   90.00
_cell.angle_gamma   90.00
#
_symmetry.space_group_name_H-M   'P 1'
#
loop_
_entity.id
_entity.type
_entity.pdbx_description
1 polymer ?
#
loop_
_entity_poly.entity_id
_entity_poly.type
_entity_poly.pdbx_seq_one_letter_code
_entity_poly.pdbx_strand_id
1 'polypeptide(L)'
;MDQLPNLGRELEMLSEMGMESIDELFADIPGDVRRNDPLPLPEPQSEEEILADAQRLLGANTHLDSRPFFISAGLARNFVPTMVPMLATRGEFLTSYTPYQPEVSQGMLQAMWEFQTMISELVGLP
;
A
#
# COMPACT_ATOMS: atom_id res chain seq x y z
N MET A 1 9.79 4.17 -11.40
CA MET A 1 9.45 2.72 -11.32
C MET A 1 8.53 2.32 -12.45
N ASP A 2 8.84 1.24 -13.18
CA ASP A 2 7.90 0.61 -14.11
C ASP A 2 7.01 -0.34 -13.31
N GLN A 3 5.74 0.01 -13.14
CA GLN A 3 4.79 -0.83 -12.39
C GLN A 3 4.19 -1.94 -13.27
N LEU A 4 4.54 -2.03 -14.55
CA LEU A 4 4.02 -3.02 -15.48
C LEU A 4 5.01 -4.18 -15.62
N PRO A 5 4.80 -5.32 -14.94
CA PRO A 5 5.81 -6.40 -14.87
C PRO A 5 6.08 -7.09 -16.22
N ASN A 6 5.20 -6.92 -17.21
CA ASN A 6 5.28 -7.54 -18.54
C ASN A 6 5.25 -6.51 -19.68
N LEU A 7 5.67 -5.27 -19.42
CA LEU A 7 5.71 -4.23 -20.44
C LEU A 7 6.52 -4.69 -21.66
N GLY A 8 5.94 -4.57 -22.85
CA GLY A 8 6.55 -4.99 -24.11
C GLY A 8 6.32 -6.46 -24.49
N ARG A 9 5.64 -7.26 -23.65
CA ARG A 9 5.27 -8.66 -23.92
C ARG A 9 3.78 -8.84 -24.24
N GLU A 10 3.05 -7.75 -24.45
CA GLU A 10 1.59 -7.76 -24.61
C GLU A 10 1.17 -8.62 -25.80
N LEU A 11 1.85 -8.49 -26.95
CA LEU A 11 1.53 -9.27 -28.15
C LEU A 11 1.77 -10.77 -27.98
N GLU A 12 2.81 -11.16 -27.23
CA GLU A 12 3.09 -12.56 -26.90
C GLU A 12 1.94 -13.14 -26.07
N MET A 13 1.55 -12.44 -24.99
CA MET A 13 0.46 -12.87 -24.11
C MET A 13 -0.89 -12.91 -24.83
N LEU A 14 -1.18 -11.92 -25.68
CA LEU A 14 -2.40 -11.88 -26.50
C LEU A 14 -2.44 -13.04 -27.50
N SER A 15 -1.33 -13.33 -28.19
CA SER A 15 -1.24 -14.44 -29.13
C SER A 15 -1.51 -15.80 -28.46
N GLU A 16 -1.02 -16.01 -27.24
CA GLU A 16 -1.29 -17.25 -26.48
C GLU A 16 -2.78 -17.40 -26.10
N MET A 17 -3.49 -16.29 -25.93
CA MET A 17 -4.94 -16.27 -25.71
C MET A 17 -5.76 -16.30 -27.02
N GLY A 18 -5.10 -16.28 -28.18
CA GLY A 18 -5.76 -16.22 -29.49
C GLY A 18 -6.39 -14.87 -29.81
N MET A 19 -5.85 -13.78 -29.22
CA MET A 19 -6.32 -12.41 -29.41
C MET A 19 -5.30 -11.59 -30.19
N GLU A 20 -5.78 -10.60 -30.94
CA GLU A 20 -4.94 -9.72 -31.77
C GLU A 20 -4.74 -8.33 -31.15
N SER A 21 -5.54 -7.95 -30.15
CA SER A 21 -5.46 -6.64 -29.51
C SER A 21 -5.93 -6.63 -28.05
N ILE A 22 -5.52 -5.58 -27.31
CA ILE A 22 -6.04 -5.30 -25.97
C ILE A 22 -7.55 -5.02 -25.99
N ASP A 23 -8.08 -4.45 -27.06
CA ASP A 23 -9.52 -4.17 -27.17
C ASP A 23 -10.36 -5.46 -27.22
N GLU A 24 -9.84 -6.53 -27.81
CA GLU A 24 -10.46 -7.86 -27.80
C GLU A 24 -10.51 -8.45 -26.40
N LEU A 25 -9.47 -8.25 -25.58
CA LEU A 25 -9.43 -8.71 -24.18
C LEU A 25 -10.55 -8.11 -23.33
N PHE A 26 -10.99 -6.89 -23.66
CA PHE A 26 -12.05 -6.17 -22.95
C PHE A 26 -13.41 -6.23 -23.66
N ALA A 27 -13.59 -7.11 -24.67
CA ALA A 27 -14.81 -7.22 -25.46
C ALA A 27 -16.10 -7.45 -24.62
N ASP A 28 -15.99 -8.14 -23.48
CA ASP A 28 -17.11 -8.46 -22.59
C ASP A 28 -17.69 -7.25 -21.84
N ILE A 29 -16.98 -6.12 -21.79
CA ILE A 29 -17.48 -4.89 -21.19
C ILE A 29 -18.48 -4.25 -22.18
N PRO A 30 -19.76 -4.04 -21.83
CA PRO A 30 -20.72 -3.42 -22.76
C PRO A 30 -20.29 -2.02 -23.19
N GLY A 31 -20.39 -1.70 -24.48
CA GLY A 31 -19.88 -0.44 -25.03
C GLY A 31 -20.54 0.83 -24.48
N ASP A 32 -21.78 0.71 -24.00
CA ASP A 32 -22.56 1.79 -23.39
C ASP A 32 -22.09 2.15 -21.97
N VAL A 33 -21.38 1.24 -21.29
CA VAL A 33 -20.75 1.51 -19.97
C VAL A 33 -19.25 1.81 -20.08
N ARG A 34 -18.65 1.64 -21.27
CA ARG A 34 -17.24 1.99 -21.50
C ARG A 34 -17.07 3.50 -21.51
N ARG A 35 -15.99 3.96 -20.87
CA ARG A 35 -15.55 5.35 -20.93
C ARG A 35 -14.72 5.55 -22.20
N ASN A 36 -15.10 6.51 -23.04
CA ASN A 36 -14.42 6.81 -24.30
C ASN A 36 -13.50 8.03 -24.24
N ASP A 37 -13.55 8.79 -23.14
CA ASP A 37 -12.70 9.96 -22.92
C ASP A 37 -11.63 9.67 -21.85
N PRO A 38 -10.45 10.31 -21.91
CA PRO A 38 -9.44 10.19 -20.86
C PRO A 38 -10.00 10.52 -19.47
N LEU A 39 -9.36 9.98 -18.43
CA LEU A 39 -9.66 10.39 -17.06
C LEU A 39 -9.27 11.87 -16.89
N PRO A 40 -10.04 12.69 -16.13
CA PRO A 40 -9.74 14.10 -15.91
C PRO A 40 -8.66 14.25 -14.84
N LEU A 41 -7.47 13.72 -15.12
CA LEU A 41 -6.31 13.71 -14.23
C LEU A 41 -5.23 14.65 -14.78
N PRO A 42 -4.35 15.19 -13.90
CA PRO A 42 -3.13 15.86 -14.34
C PRO A 42 -2.24 14.94 -15.16
N GLU A 43 -1.31 15.54 -15.91
CA GLU A 43 -0.25 14.80 -16.60
C GLU A 43 0.58 13.94 -15.62
N PRO A 44 1.09 12.79 -16.08
CA PRO A 44 1.88 11.90 -15.23
C PRO A 44 3.14 12.59 -14.71
N GLN A 45 3.48 12.29 -13.48
CA GLN A 45 4.69 12.77 -12.81
C GLN A 45 5.74 11.66 -12.76
N SER A 46 7.01 12.04 -12.88
CA SER A 46 8.13 11.18 -12.52
C SER A 46 8.17 10.93 -11.01
N GLU A 47 8.92 9.91 -10.60
CA GLU A 47 9.09 9.55 -9.19
C GLU A 47 9.70 10.70 -8.36
N GLU A 48 10.64 11.44 -8.95
CA GLU A 48 11.24 12.62 -8.31
C GLU A 48 10.22 13.75 -8.12
N GLU A 49 9.40 14.02 -9.14
CA GLU A 49 8.34 15.03 -9.06
C GLU A 49 7.28 14.67 -8.01
N ILE A 50 6.90 13.39 -7.92
CA ILE A 50 5.97 12.90 -6.90
C ILE A 50 6.54 13.14 -5.49
N LEU A 51 7.82 12.79 -5.27
CA LEU A 51 8.47 12.99 -3.97
C LEU A 51 8.60 14.49 -3.61
N ALA A 52 8.98 15.32 -4.57
CA ALA A 52 9.09 16.77 -4.38
C ALA A 52 7.72 17.39 -4.04
N ASP A 53 6.66 16.98 -4.73
CA ASP A 53 5.32 17.48 -4.46
C ASP A 53 4.79 17.03 -3.10
N ALA A 54 5.02 15.76 -2.73
CA ALA A 54 4.67 15.24 -1.41
C ALA A 54 5.39 16.02 -0.29
N GLN A 55 6.68 16.29 -0.42
CA GLN A 55 7.43 17.10 0.55
C GLN A 55 6.89 18.53 0.64
N ARG A 56 6.58 19.16 -0.49
CA ARG A 56 5.99 20.50 -0.54
C ARG A 56 4.65 20.55 0.19
N LEU A 57 3.76 19.60 -0.07
CA LEU A 57 2.45 19.50 0.57
C LEU A 57 2.58 19.27 2.08
N LEU A 58 3.41 18.31 2.49
CA LEU A 58 3.63 17.98 3.89
C LEU A 58 4.31 19.12 4.66
N GLY A 59 5.16 19.92 4.00
CA GLY A 59 5.82 21.09 4.58
C GLY A 59 4.89 22.22 4.99
N ALA A 60 3.64 22.25 4.50
CA ALA A 60 2.62 23.19 4.95
C ALA A 60 2.04 22.84 6.33
N ASN A 61 2.25 21.60 6.82
CA ASN A 61 1.75 21.16 8.11
C ASN A 61 2.63 21.66 9.27
N THR A 62 2.02 21.85 10.43
CA THR A 62 2.77 22.03 11.69
C THR A 62 3.13 20.65 12.24
N HIS A 63 4.42 20.30 12.19
CA HIS A 63 4.91 19.00 12.65
C HIS A 63 4.75 18.83 14.18
N LEU A 64 4.42 17.63 14.65
CA LEU A 64 4.23 17.34 16.09
C LEU A 64 5.48 17.59 16.93
N ASP A 65 6.67 17.44 16.34
CA ASP A 65 7.94 17.71 17.04
C ASP A 65 8.39 19.18 16.95
N SER A 66 7.68 20.02 16.19
CA SER A 66 8.04 21.44 16.03
C SER A 66 7.54 22.32 17.18
N ARG A 67 6.57 21.84 17.97
CA ARG A 67 5.91 22.58 19.05
C ARG A 67 5.43 21.61 20.14
N PRO A 68 5.28 22.06 21.40
CA PRO A 68 4.67 21.23 22.43
C PRO A 68 3.24 20.80 22.06
N PHE A 69 2.92 19.53 22.27
CA PHE A 69 1.62 18.93 21.97
C PHE A 69 1.03 18.30 23.24
N PHE A 70 -0.07 18.88 23.74
CA PHE A 70 -0.72 18.44 25.00
C PHE A 70 -2.24 18.28 24.87
N ILE A 71 -2.78 18.31 23.66
CA ILE A 71 -4.24 18.22 23.45
C ILE A 71 -4.78 16.86 23.89
N SER A 72 -3.99 15.78 23.73
CA SER A 72 -4.27 14.42 24.19
C SER A 72 -5.76 14.05 24.19
N ALA A 73 -6.28 13.56 23.07
CA ALA A 73 -7.69 13.19 22.91
C ALA A 73 -7.82 11.77 22.33
N GLY A 74 -7.30 10.78 23.05
CA GLY A 74 -7.12 9.41 22.55
C GLY A 74 -5.90 9.21 21.65
N LEU A 75 -5.20 10.30 21.32
CA LEU A 75 -3.92 10.30 20.60
C LEU A 75 -2.88 11.03 21.44
N ALA A 76 -1.79 10.34 21.76
CA ALA A 76 -0.66 10.89 22.49
C ALA A 76 0.62 10.71 21.67
N ARG A 77 1.51 11.69 21.73
CA ARG A 77 2.85 11.57 21.14
C ARG A 77 3.65 10.57 21.96
N ASN A 78 3.95 9.40 21.39
CA ASN A 78 4.85 8.41 21.98
C ASN A 78 6.16 8.31 21.19
N PHE A 79 7.25 7.94 21.86
CA PHE A 79 8.48 7.57 21.17
C PHE A 79 8.26 6.28 20.37
N VAL A 80 8.64 6.29 19.09
CA VAL A 80 8.61 5.11 18.22
C VAL A 80 10.07 4.68 18.00
N PRO A 81 10.48 3.51 18.53
CA PRO A 81 11.85 3.03 18.35
C PRO A 81 12.22 2.87 16.87
N THR A 82 13.46 3.17 16.50
CA THR A 82 13.97 3.10 15.12
C THR A 82 13.79 1.72 14.48
N MET A 83 13.74 0.66 15.28
CA MET A 83 13.50 -0.70 14.79
C MET A 83 12.09 -0.90 14.22
N VAL A 84 11.09 -0.13 14.67
CA VAL A 84 9.70 -0.26 14.22
C VAL A 84 9.54 0.03 12.72
N PRO A 85 9.94 1.20 12.18
CA PRO A 85 9.84 1.44 10.74
C PRO A 85 10.73 0.48 9.93
N MET A 86 11.87 0.06 10.48
CA MET A 86 12.73 -0.95 9.84
C MET A 86 12.04 -2.30 9.68
N LEU A 87 11.23 -2.73 10.65
CA LEU A 87 10.44 -3.97 10.55
C LEU A 87 9.22 -3.78 9.64
N ALA A 88 8.53 -2.64 9.76
CA ALA A 88 7.32 -2.34 8.99
C ALA A 88 7.56 -2.28 7.48
N THR A 89 8.78 -1.97 7.04
CA THR A 89 9.14 -1.93 5.61
C THR A 89 9.69 -3.25 5.06
N ARG A 90 9.85 -4.28 5.88
CA ARG A 90 10.22 -5.62 5.41
C ARG A 90 9.07 -6.24 4.62
N GLY A 91 9.37 -6.91 3.51
CA GLY A 91 8.36 -7.42 2.58
C GLY A 91 7.32 -8.34 3.23
N GLU A 92 7.75 -9.21 4.15
CA GLU A 92 6.86 -10.11 4.88
C GLU A 92 5.84 -9.40 5.79
N PHE A 93 6.08 -8.16 6.18
CA PHE A 93 5.13 -7.33 6.94
C PHE A 93 4.40 -6.32 6.06
N LEU A 94 5.07 -5.82 5.01
CA LEU A 94 4.56 -4.76 4.15
C LEU A 94 3.64 -5.28 3.04
N THR A 95 3.98 -6.43 2.44
CA THR A 95 3.30 -6.95 1.23
C THR A 95 2.52 -8.24 1.44
N SER A 96 2.71 -8.92 2.58
CA SER A 96 1.89 -10.08 2.93
C SER A 96 0.43 -9.67 3.13
N TYR A 97 -0.48 -10.62 2.86
CA TYR A 97 -1.90 -10.43 3.12
C TYR A 97 -2.37 -11.31 4.28
N THR A 98 -3.69 -11.41 4.48
CA THR A 98 -4.26 -12.25 5.52
C THR A 98 -3.63 -13.65 5.51
N PRO A 99 -3.16 -14.17 6.66
CA PRO A 99 -2.37 -15.40 6.74
C PRO A 99 -3.25 -16.66 6.60
N TYR A 100 -3.95 -16.81 5.48
CA TYR A 100 -4.78 -17.98 5.17
C TYR A 100 -3.97 -19.27 4.98
N GLN A 101 -2.67 -19.15 4.67
CA GLN A 101 -1.74 -20.26 4.51
C GLN A 101 -0.78 -20.27 5.71
N PRO A 102 -1.15 -20.94 6.83
CA PRO A 102 -0.42 -20.83 8.08
C PRO A 102 1.00 -21.38 7.99
N GLU A 103 1.26 -22.41 7.19
CA GLU A 103 2.57 -23.06 7.04
C GLU A 103 3.63 -22.11 6.48
N VAL A 104 3.22 -21.08 5.75
CA VAL A 104 4.10 -20.06 5.16
C VAL A 104 3.92 -18.68 5.78
N SER A 105 3.16 -18.59 6.88
CA SER A 105 2.79 -17.32 7.54
C SER A 105 3.08 -17.28 9.04
N GLN A 106 3.83 -18.25 9.57
CA GLN A 106 4.06 -18.39 11.02
C GLN A 106 4.66 -17.15 11.69
N GLY A 107 5.53 -16.39 11.00
CA GLY A 107 6.11 -15.16 11.57
C GLY A 107 5.07 -14.08 11.88
N MET A 108 4.15 -13.83 10.93
CA MET A 108 3.06 -12.86 11.13
C MET A 108 2.05 -13.37 12.17
N LEU A 109 1.71 -14.66 12.11
CA LEU A 109 0.80 -15.28 13.09
C LEU A 109 1.37 -15.19 14.52
N GLN A 110 2.68 -15.39 14.69
CA GLN A 110 3.33 -15.22 15.98
C GLN A 110 3.27 -13.76 16.45
N ALA A 111 3.58 -12.79 15.59
CA ALA A 111 3.49 -11.37 15.95
C ALA A 111 2.06 -10.95 16.36
N MET A 112 1.05 -11.49 15.68
CA MET A 112 -0.37 -11.29 16.05
C MET A 112 -0.70 -11.92 17.40
N TRP A 113 -0.23 -13.14 17.66
CA TRP A 113 -0.42 -13.82 18.93
C TRP A 113 0.28 -13.08 20.08
N GLU A 114 1.49 -12.57 19.87
CA GLU A 114 2.22 -11.75 20.85
C GLU A 114 1.46 -10.46 21.16
N PHE A 115 0.90 -9.80 20.15
CA PHE A 115 0.06 -8.62 20.34
C PHE A 115 -1.21 -8.95 21.15
N GLN A 116 -1.91 -10.03 20.81
CA GLN A 116 -3.10 -10.47 21.54
C GLN A 116 -2.77 -10.80 22.99
N THR A 117 -1.65 -11.48 23.23
CA THR A 117 -1.18 -11.83 24.58
C THR A 117 -0.87 -10.57 25.38
N MET A 118 -0.12 -9.62 24.80
CA MET A 118 0.20 -8.34 25.43
C MET A 118 -1.07 -7.56 25.83
N ILE A 119 -2.07 -7.50 24.95
CA ILE A 119 -3.33 -6.82 25.26
C ILE A 119 -4.08 -7.56 26.38
N SER A 120 -4.17 -8.90 26.31
CA SER A 120 -4.84 -9.74 27.30
C SER A 120 -4.22 -9.56 28.69
N GLU A 121 -2.89 -9.58 28.79
CA GLU A 121 -2.15 -9.30 30.03
C GLU A 121 -2.37 -7.88 30.54
N LEU A 122 -2.39 -6.88 29.64
CA LEU A 122 -2.58 -5.48 30.00
C LEU A 122 -3.97 -5.17 30.55
N VAL A 123 -5.02 -5.80 29.99
CA VAL A 123 -6.41 -5.52 30.37
C VAL A 123 -7.01 -6.57 31.32
N GLY A 124 -6.27 -7.66 31.59
CA GLY A 124 -6.71 -8.74 32.48
C GLY A 124 -7.89 -9.56 31.94
N LEU A 125 -8.03 -9.65 30.62
CA LEU A 125 -9.04 -10.48 29.95
C LEU A 125 -8.39 -11.74 29.35
N PRO A 126 -9.15 -12.85 29.23
CA PRO A 126 -8.69 -14.04 28.52
C PRO A 126 -8.54 -13.80 27.02
#